data_AF-A0A9K3IYQ0-F1
#
_entry.id   AF-A0A9K3IYQ0-F1
#
_cell.length_a   1.000
_cell.length_b   1.000
_cell.length_c   1.000
_cell.angle_alpha   90.00
_cell.angle_beta   90.00
_cell.angle_gamma   90.00
#
_symmetry.space_group_name_H-M   'P 1'
#
loop_
_entity.id
_entity.type
_entity.pdbx_description
1 polymer ?
#
loop_
_entity_poly.entity_id
_entity_poly.type
_entity_poly.pdbx_seq_one_letter_code
_entity_poly.pdbx_strand_id
1 'polypeptide(L)'
;MTDVQMPPEYGAIHPQDGDTAADAPAGYVTIWSDFIGVCNLRLPLTVFVVEVLEWYKIHISQLSPFGIIRVRNFECTFHAIGIEPTVGDFRRFYQMTVSMGFFSFCR
;
A
#
# COMPACT_ATOMS: atom_id res chain seq x y z
N MET A 1 17.45 -21.06 0.07
CA MET A 1 16.15 -20.36 0.11
C MET A 1 15.80 -20.22 1.58
N THR A 2 15.69 -19.00 2.07
CA THR A 2 15.18 -18.75 3.42
C THR A 2 13.70 -19.16 3.40
N ASP A 3 13.30 -20.13 4.22
CA ASP A 3 11.90 -20.52 4.37
C ASP A 3 11.11 -19.33 4.89
N VAL A 4 10.54 -18.53 3.97
CA VAL A 4 9.62 -17.47 4.34
C VAL A 4 8.32 -18.13 4.74
N GLN A 5 8.19 -18.41 6.03
CA GLN A 5 6.97 -18.93 6.63
C GLN A 5 5.94 -17.81 6.70
N MET A 6 5.00 -17.82 5.76
CA MET A 6 3.75 -17.08 5.91
C MET A 6 2.82 -17.87 6.84
N PRO A 7 2.07 -17.19 7.73
CA PRO A 7 1.08 -17.86 8.56
C PRO A 7 0.05 -18.65 7.73
N PRO A 8 -0.38 -19.86 8.16
CA PRO A 8 -1.26 -20.73 7.38
C PRO A 8 -2.59 -20.09 6.98
N GLU A 9 -3.10 -19.16 7.79
CA GLU A 9 -4.34 -18.43 7.54
C GLU A 9 -4.33 -17.59 6.25
N TYR A 10 -3.15 -17.23 5.74
CA TYR A 10 -3.02 -16.52 4.47
C TYR A 10 -3.12 -17.44 3.25
N GLY A 11 -3.08 -18.77 3.43
CA GLY A 11 -3.21 -19.74 2.34
C GLY A 11 -2.17 -19.54 1.23
N ALA A 12 -0.95 -19.15 1.58
CA ALA A 12 0.11 -18.87 0.61
C ALA A 12 0.47 -20.12 -0.21
N ILE A 13 0.61 -19.94 -1.52
CA ILE A 13 0.98 -20.99 -2.46
C ILE A 13 2.40 -20.71 -2.95
N HIS A 14 3.27 -21.71 -2.87
CA HIS A 14 4.63 -21.59 -3.39
C HIS A 14 4.66 -21.81 -4.91
N PRO A 15 5.42 -21.01 -5.67
CA PRO A 15 5.59 -21.24 -7.10
C PRO A 15 6.35 -22.55 -7.35
N GLN A 16 6.07 -23.18 -8.49
CA GLN A 16 6.78 -24.34 -9.00
C GLN A 16 7.94 -23.92 -9.91
N ASP A 17 8.84 -24.85 -10.21
CA ASP A 17 9.94 -24.61 -11.14
C ASP A 17 9.39 -24.24 -12.53
N GLY A 18 9.70 -23.02 -12.98
CA GLY A 18 9.27 -22.47 -14.27
C GLY A 18 8.10 -21.49 -14.19
N ASP A 19 7.45 -21.36 -13.03
CA ASP A 19 6.39 -20.37 -12.85
C ASP A 19 6.94 -18.94 -12.90
N THR A 20 6.15 -18.03 -13.47
CA THR A 20 6.41 -16.60 -13.46
C THR A 20 5.36 -15.87 -12.62
N ALA A 21 5.62 -14.60 -12.30
CA ALA A 21 4.66 -13.81 -11.53
C ALA A 21 3.30 -13.60 -12.21
N ALA A 22 3.22 -13.81 -13.52
CA ALA A 22 1.99 -13.72 -14.30
C ALA A 22 1.08 -14.95 -14.13
N ASP A 23 1.61 -16.06 -13.60
CA ASP A 23 0.90 -17.34 -13.49
C ASP A 23 0.11 -17.47 -12.18
N ALA A 24 -0.09 -16.36 -11.45
CA ALA A 24 -0.86 -16.34 -10.22
C ALA A 24 -2.31 -16.83 -10.46
N PRO A 25 -2.83 -17.75 -9.63
CA PRO A 25 -4.23 -18.19 -9.71
C PRO A 25 -5.20 -17.02 -9.54
N ALA A 26 -6.42 -17.16 -10.10
CA ALA A 26 -7.46 -16.16 -9.92
C ALA A 26 -7.76 -15.91 -8.44
N GLY A 27 -7.73 -14.63 -8.04
CA GLY A 27 -7.92 -14.21 -6.64
C GLY A 27 -6.63 -14.14 -5.82
N TYR A 28 -5.48 -14.50 -6.39
CA TYR A 28 -4.17 -14.40 -5.76
C TYR A 28 -3.32 -13.31 -6.41
N VAL A 29 -2.29 -12.85 -5.68
CA VAL A 29 -1.26 -11.93 -6.16
C VAL A 29 0.12 -12.55 -5.94
N THR A 30 1.05 -12.35 -6.86
CA THR A 30 2.44 -12.79 -6.67
C THR A 30 3.20 -11.79 -5.81
N ILE A 31 3.92 -12.28 -4.80
CA ILE A 31 4.83 -11.49 -3.97
C ILE A 31 6.19 -12.19 -3.92
N TRP A 32 7.27 -11.43 -4.15
CA TRP A 32 8.62 -11.91 -3.91
C TRP A 32 8.95 -11.79 -2.43
N SER A 33 9.31 -12.91 -1.80
CA SER A 33 9.67 -12.95 -0.38
C SER A 33 10.78 -11.97 -0.03
N ASP A 34 11.76 -11.80 -0.92
CA ASP A 34 12.91 -10.89 -0.72
C ASP A 34 12.48 -9.43 -0.66
N PHE A 35 11.37 -9.08 -1.31
CA PHE A 35 10.79 -7.73 -1.26
C PHE A 35 10.36 -7.35 0.16
N ILE A 36 9.90 -8.33 0.94
CA ILE A 36 9.49 -8.14 2.33
C ILE A 36 10.65 -8.41 3.28
N GLY A 37 11.34 -9.53 3.11
CA GLY A 37 12.38 -10.01 4.03
C GLY A 37 13.70 -9.26 3.91
N VAL A 38 14.16 -8.98 2.68
CA VAL A 38 15.46 -8.35 2.42
C VAL A 38 15.34 -6.84 2.28
N CYS A 39 14.33 -6.35 1.54
CA CYS A 39 14.14 -4.92 1.36
C CYS A 39 13.39 -4.24 2.52
N ASN A 40 12.87 -5.00 3.49
CA ASN A 40 12.04 -4.51 4.60
C ASN A 40 10.89 -3.61 4.14
N LEU A 41 10.34 -3.87 2.95
CA LEU A 41 9.25 -3.07 2.42
C LEU A 41 7.96 -3.48 3.13
N ARG A 42 7.57 -2.70 4.13
CA ARG A 42 6.24 -2.78 4.75
C ARG A 42 5.34 -1.76 4.10
N LEU A 43 4.39 -2.22 3.29
CA LEU A 43 3.39 -1.33 2.71
C LEU A 43 2.33 -0.99 3.77
N PRO A 44 2.16 0.28 4.15
CA PRO A 44 1.15 0.66 5.14
C PRO A 44 -0.22 0.80 4.48
N LEU A 45 -0.73 -0.30 3.90
CA LEU A 45 -2.01 -0.38 3.18
C LEU A 45 -3.18 -0.66 4.14
N THR A 46 -3.51 0.30 4.99
CA THR A 46 -4.80 0.26 5.70
C THR A 46 -5.94 0.51 4.72
N VAL A 47 -7.17 0.19 5.14
CA VAL A 47 -8.40 0.43 4.35
C VAL A 47 -8.44 1.88 3.86
N PHE A 48 -8.25 2.84 4.76
CA PHE A 48 -8.24 4.27 4.41
C PHE A 48 -7.16 4.62 3.36
N VAL A 49 -5.95 4.06 3.45
CA VAL A 49 -4.90 4.29 2.44
C VAL A 49 -5.34 3.76 1.07
N VAL A 50 -5.94 2.57 1.04
CA VAL A 50 -6.47 1.98 -0.21
C VAL A 50 -7.58 2.86 -0.78
N GLU A 51 -8.52 3.33 0.04
CA GLU A 51 -9.60 4.22 -0.40
C GLU A 51 -9.07 5.54 -0.99
N VAL A 52 -8.02 6.12 -0.42
CA VAL A 52 -7.36 7.31 -0.98
C VAL A 52 -6.74 6.99 -2.34
N LEU A 53 -5.99 5.89 -2.45
CA LEU A 53 -5.38 5.46 -3.72
C LEU A 53 -6.44 5.22 -4.80
N GLU A 54 -7.54 4.53 -4.45
CA GLU A 54 -8.66 4.23 -5.34
C GLU A 54 -9.43 5.48 -5.77
N TRP A 55 -9.60 6.46 -4.88
CA TRP A 55 -10.25 7.73 -5.19
C TRP A 55 -9.46 8.53 -6.21
N TYR A 56 -8.15 8.67 -5.99
CA TYR A 56 -7.27 9.42 -6.87
C TYR A 56 -6.81 8.65 -8.12
N LYS A 57 -7.14 7.36 -8.22
CA LYS A 57 -6.75 6.46 -9.32
C LYS A 57 -5.23 6.38 -9.50
N ILE A 58 -4.51 6.29 -8.39
CA ILE A 58 -3.05 6.20 -8.37
C ILE A 58 -2.59 4.86 -7.79
N HIS A 59 -1.58 4.27 -8.40
CA HIS A 59 -0.90 3.10 -7.86
C HIS A 59 0.09 3.53 -6.76
N ILE A 60 0.28 2.72 -5.72
CA ILE A 60 1.15 3.07 -4.58
C ILE A 60 2.60 3.38 -5.01
N SER A 61 3.11 2.73 -6.06
CA SER A 61 4.45 3.01 -6.60
C SER A 61 4.58 4.37 -7.28
N GLN A 62 3.46 5.03 -7.60
CA GLN A 62 3.42 6.36 -8.19
C GLN A 62 3.38 7.45 -7.12
N LEU A 63 3.17 7.10 -5.85
CA LEU A 63 3.31 8.04 -4.75
C LEU A 63 4.78 8.30 -4.43
N SER A 64 5.07 9.56 -4.16
CA SER A 64 6.29 9.95 -3.46
C SER A 64 6.28 9.42 -2.01
N PRO A 65 7.46 9.19 -1.40
CA PRO A 65 7.55 8.84 0.02
C PRO A 65 6.82 9.83 0.94
N PHE A 66 6.85 11.12 0.62
CA PHE A 66 6.11 12.14 1.37
C PHE A 66 4.60 12.05 1.17
N GLY A 67 4.14 11.58 0.02
CA GLY A 67 2.72 11.36 -0.27
C GLY A 67 2.13 10.35 0.70
N ILE A 68 2.74 9.16 0.82
CA ILE A 68 2.25 8.13 1.72
C ILE A 68 2.34 8.55 3.20
N ILE A 69 3.42 9.23 3.61
CA ILE A 69 3.56 9.76 4.98
C ILE A 69 2.41 10.71 5.34
N ARG A 70 1.96 11.55 4.41
CA ARG A 70 0.85 12.49 4.66
C ARG A 70 -0.49 11.78 4.84
N VAL A 71 -0.79 10.78 4.00
CA VAL A 71 -2.01 9.96 4.17
C VAL A 71 -1.99 9.25 5.53
N ARG A 72 -0.85 8.65 5.91
CA ARG A 72 -0.69 7.96 7.20
C ARG A 72 -0.79 8.90 8.39
N ASN A 73 -0.16 10.07 8.33
CA ASN A 73 -0.23 11.04 9.43
C ASN A 73 -1.67 11.55 9.61
N PHE A 74 -2.40 11.78 8.52
CA PHE A 74 -3.81 12.15 8.58
C PHE A 74 -4.64 11.05 9.27
N GLU A 75 -4.50 9.80 8.82
CA GLU A 75 -5.18 8.64 9.40
C GLU A 75 -4.89 8.49 10.89
N CYS A 76 -3.60 8.51 11.28
CA CYS A 76 -3.18 8.39 12.67
C CYS A 76 -3.74 9.53 13.54
N THR A 77 -3.80 10.76 13.01
CA THR A 77 -4.34 11.91 13.75
C THR A 77 -5.84 11.76 14.01
N PHE A 78 -6.59 11.30 13.02
CA PHE A 78 -8.03 11.06 13.14
C PHE A 78 -8.34 9.93 14.14
N HIS A 79 -7.63 8.80 14.03
CA HIS A 79 -7.77 7.73 15.02
C HIS A 79 -7.37 8.16 16.44
N ALA A 80 -6.35 9.02 16.59
CA ALA A 80 -5.93 9.51 17.90
C ALA A 80 -7.01 10.34 18.62
N ILE A 81 -7.94 10.94 17.88
CA ILE A 81 -9.09 11.68 18.42
C ILE A 81 -10.40 10.89 18.37
N GLY A 82 -10.35 9.59 18.04
CA GLY A 82 -11.51 8.70 18.01
C GLY A 82 -12.46 8.95 16.84
N ILE A 83 -11.96 9.50 15.73
CA ILE A 83 -12.75 9.75 14.52
C ILE A 83 -12.25 8.83 13.40
N GLU A 84 -13.18 8.19 12.69
CA GLU A 84 -12.84 7.40 11.50
C GLU A 84 -12.52 8.35 10.33
N PRO A 85 -11.32 8.28 9.74
CA PRO A 85 -10.96 9.13 8.62
C PRO A 85 -11.72 8.72 7.36
N THR A 86 -12.24 9.71 6.63
CA THR A 86 -12.82 9.48 5.29
C THR A 86 -12.00 10.17 4.22
N VAL A 87 -12.06 9.65 2.98
CA VAL A 87 -11.45 10.33 1.81
C VAL A 87 -12.00 11.75 1.65
N GLY A 88 -13.27 11.98 1.99
CA GLY A 88 -13.90 13.30 1.97
C GLY A 88 -13.21 14.27 2.93
N ASP A 89 -12.89 13.83 4.14
CA ASP A 89 -12.16 14.65 5.12
C ASP A 89 -10.73 14.91 4.66
N PHE A 90 -10.03 13.90 4.17
CA PHE A 90 -8.67 14.04 3.67
C PHE A 90 -8.56 15.16 2.62
N ARG A 91 -9.49 15.17 1.67
CA ARG A 91 -9.55 16.15 0.57
C ARG A 91 -9.84 17.58 1.02
N ARG A 92 -10.41 17.78 2.20
CA ARG A 92 -10.61 19.12 2.77
C ARG A 92 -9.29 19.72 3.25
N PHE A 93 -8.33 18.88 3.65
CA PHE A 93 -7.02 19.31 4.14
C PHE A 93 -5.93 19.24 3.08
N TYR A 94 -6.09 18.39 2.06
CA TYR A 94 -5.04 18.09 1.11
C TYR A 94 -5.52 18.11 -0.35
N GLN A 95 -4.71 18.70 -1.20
CA GLN A 95 -4.80 18.66 -2.66
C GLN A 95 -3.70 17.75 -3.23
N MET A 96 -4.04 17.00 -4.27
CA MET A 96 -3.06 16.18 -4.97
C MET A 96 -2.14 17.07 -5.81
N THR A 97 -0.84 16.79 -5.73
CA THR A 97 0.21 17.46 -6.52
C THR A 97 1.06 16.43 -7.23
N VAL A 98 1.75 16.88 -8.27
CA VAL A 98 2.73 16.07 -9.00
C VAL A 98 4.06 16.81 -8.96
N SER A 99 5.11 16.10 -8.55
CA SER A 99 6.48 16.62 -8.54
C SER A 99 7.43 15.52 -8.95
N MET A 100 8.34 15.85 -9.89
CA MET A 100 9.35 14.91 -10.39
C MET A 100 8.78 13.56 -10.88
N GLY A 101 7.56 13.57 -11.44
CA GLY A 101 6.89 12.37 -11.95
C GLY A 101 6.18 11.52 -10.88
N PHE A 102 6.18 11.94 -9.62
CA PHE A 102 5.47 11.27 -8.52
C PHE A 102 4.30 12.09 -8.00
N PHE A 103 3.24 11.41 -7.59
CA PHE A 103 2.11 12.02 -6.90
C PHE A 103 2.43 12.30 -5.43
N SER A 104 1.85 13.36 -4.89
CA SER A 104 1.91 13.71 -3.49
C SER A 104 0.66 14.50 -3.09
N PHE A 105 0.64 14.92 -1.83
CA PHE A 105 -0.45 15.71 -1.26
C PHE A 105 0.13 16.95 -0.59
N CYS A 106 -0.40 18.15 -0.86
CA CYS A 106 -0.04 19.37 -0.15
C CYS A 106 -1.31 20.04 0.39
N ARG A 107 -1.16 21.00 1.31
CA ARG A 107 -2.29 21.86 1.68
C ARG A 107 -2.72 22.73 0.51
#